data_AF-A0A9R1VBN1-F1
#
_entry.id   AF-A0A9R1VBN1-F1
#
_cell.length_a   1.000
_cell.length_b   1.000
_cell.length_c   1.000
_cell.angle_alpha   90.00
_cell.angle_beta   90.00
_cell.angle_gamma   90.00
#
_symmetry.space_group_name_H-M   'P 1'
#
loop_
_entity.id
_entity.type
_entity.pdbx_description
1 polymer ?
#
loop_
_entity_poly.entity_id
_entity_poly.type
_entity_poly.pdbx_seq_one_letter_code
_entity_poly.pdbx_strand_id
1 'polypeptide(L)'
;MPKYALDDIGSRSHVHINLLENGHNVFVASDRSSKHGMSKIGEKFMADVLHHLPSVLSFTTPIPNSYDRIQPNTWTWAYLSWDVF
;
A
#
# COMPACT_ATOMS: atom_id res chain seq x y z
N MET A 1 -14.67 -11.04 -5.99
CA MET A 1 -15.36 -9.74 -5.86
C MET A 1 -14.85 -9.03 -4.60
N PRO A 2 -14.67 -7.70 -4.59
CA PRO A 2 -14.15 -6.98 -3.42
C PRO A 2 -15.01 -7.08 -2.15
N LYS A 3 -16.33 -7.08 -2.35
CA LYS A 3 -17.37 -7.21 -1.33
C LYS A 3 -18.48 -8.07 -1.93
N TYR A 4 -18.77 -9.22 -1.33
CA TYR A 4 -19.81 -10.13 -1.84
C TYR A 4 -21.16 -9.88 -1.16
N ALA A 5 -21.14 -9.71 0.16
CA ALA A 5 -22.29 -9.31 0.98
C ALA A 5 -21.88 -8.13 1.87
N LEU A 6 -22.84 -7.28 2.27
CA LEU A 6 -22.56 -6.05 3.04
C LEU A 6 -22.02 -6.35 4.44
N ASP A 7 -22.45 -7.45 5.03
CA ASP A 7 -22.06 -7.97 6.34
C ASP A 7 -20.77 -8.82 6.32
N ASP A 8 -20.25 -9.15 5.14
CA ASP A 8 -18.99 -9.90 4.99
C ASP A 8 -17.77 -8.97 5.01
N ILE A 9 -16.61 -9.47 5.44
CA ILE A 9 -15.34 -8.77 5.34
C ILE A 9 -14.97 -8.57 3.86
N GLY A 10 -15.15 -9.57 2.99
CA GLY A 10 -14.85 -9.55 1.55
C GLY A 10 -13.39 -9.86 1.18
N SER A 11 -12.98 -9.69 -0.08
CA SER A 11 -11.58 -9.92 -0.57
C SER A 11 -10.80 -8.68 -1.05
N ARG A 12 -9.46 -8.68 -0.91
CA ARG A 12 -8.54 -7.70 -1.50
C ARG A 12 -7.25 -8.36 -1.97
N SER A 13 -6.49 -7.68 -2.83
CA SER A 13 -5.15 -8.13 -3.26
C SER A 13 -4.08 -7.23 -2.64
N HIS A 14 -3.09 -7.83 -1.98
CA HIS A 14 -1.90 -7.11 -1.50
C HIS A 14 -0.81 -7.26 -2.54
N VAL A 15 -0.19 -6.14 -2.90
CA VAL A 15 0.91 -6.12 -3.87
C VAL A 15 2.18 -5.72 -3.13
N HIS A 16 3.18 -6.59 -3.19
CA HIS A 16 4.51 -6.31 -2.68
C HIS A 16 5.38 -5.82 -3.84
N ILE A 17 5.94 -4.62 -3.70
CA ILE A 17 6.76 -3.98 -4.73
C ILE A 17 8.18 -3.84 -4.18
N ASN A 18 9.17 -4.24 -4.97
CA ASN A 18 10.58 -4.03 -4.69
C ASN A 18 11.25 -3.40 -5.91
N LEU A 19 12.18 -2.48 -5.67
CA LEU A 19 13.03 -1.93 -6.71
C LEU A 19 14.43 -2.53 -6.56
N LEU A 20 14.96 -3.07 -7.66
CA LEU A 20 16.26 -3.71 -7.71
C LEU A 20 17.23 -2.87 -8.56
N GLU A 21 18.42 -2.66 -8.05
CA GLU A 21 19.54 -2.09 -8.81
C GLU A 21 20.73 -3.03 -8.67
N ASN A 22 21.29 -3.47 -9.80
CA ASN A 22 22.41 -4.43 -9.84
C ASN A 22 22.16 -5.71 -9.01
N GLY A 23 20.91 -6.18 -8.95
CA GLY A 23 20.52 -7.37 -8.19
C GLY A 23 20.27 -7.13 -6.69
N HIS A 24 20.39 -5.91 -6.20
CA HIS A 24 20.18 -5.55 -4.80
C HIS A 24 18.90 -4.72 -4.60
N ASN A 25 18.14 -5.00 -3.54
CA ASN A 25 16.94 -4.24 -3.22
C ASN A 25 17.33 -2.84 -2.69
N VAL A 26 16.98 -1.80 -3.43
CA VAL A 26 17.35 -0.43 -3.10
C VAL A 26 16.49 0.16 -1.98
N PHE A 27 15.39 -0.49 -1.58
CA PHE A 27 14.57 -0.05 -0.45
C PHE A 27 15.19 -0.41 0.90
N VAL A 28 16.17 -1.32 0.94
CA VAL A 28 16.83 -1.73 2.18
C VAL A 28 17.91 -0.70 2.54
N ALA A 29 17.88 -0.22 3.78
CA ALA A 29 18.91 0.68 4.30
C ALA A 29 20.27 -0.03 4.36
N SER A 30 21.33 0.66 3.91
CA SER A 30 22.70 0.18 4.07
C SER A 30 23.27 0.49 5.47
N ASP A 31 22.66 1.44 6.17
CA ASP A 31 23.06 1.89 7.50
C ASP A 31 22.11 1.34 8.59
N ARG A 32 22.68 0.96 9.74
CA ARG A 32 21.91 0.48 10.89
C ARG A 32 21.17 1.59 11.64
N SER A 33 21.39 2.85 11.26
CA SER A 33 20.74 4.04 11.82
C SER A 33 19.37 4.33 11.23
N SER A 34 18.97 3.66 10.13
CA SER A 34 17.62 3.84 9.59
C SER A 34 16.57 3.32 10.58
N LYS A 35 15.65 4.21 10.97
CA LYS A 35 14.60 3.96 11.97
C LYS A 35 13.75 2.73 11.66
N HIS A 36 13.54 2.43 10.36
CA HIS A 36 12.68 1.35 9.89
C HIS A 36 13.40 0.37 8.95
N GLY A 37 14.73 0.40 8.91
CA GLY A 37 15.52 -0.41 7.97
C GLY A 37 15.29 -0.06 6.50
N MET A 38 14.69 1.09 6.23
CA MET A 38 14.34 1.58 4.89
C MET A 38 15.35 2.64 4.42
N SER A 39 15.77 2.54 3.16
CA SER A 39 16.67 3.51 2.56
C SER A 39 15.95 4.83 2.27
N LYS A 40 16.72 5.90 2.04
CA LYS A 40 16.17 7.18 1.58
C LYS A 40 15.42 7.07 0.25
N ILE A 41 15.78 6.11 -0.59
CA ILE A 41 15.06 5.84 -1.86
C ILE A 41 13.70 5.22 -1.55
N GLY A 42 13.66 4.23 -0.64
CA GLY A 42 12.41 3.62 -0.18
C GLY A 42 11.47 4.62 0.48
N GLU A 43 12.01 5.51 1.33
CA GLU A 43 11.22 6.59 1.96
C GLU A 43 10.59 7.53 0.93
N LYS A 44 11.37 7.99 -0.06
CA LYS A 44 10.86 8.84 -1.15
C LYS A 44 9.83 8.12 -2.00
N PHE A 45 10.10 6.86 -2.35
CA PHE A 45 9.15 6.04 -3.10
C PHE A 45 7.82 5.91 -2.37
N MET A 46 7.84 5.61 -1.08
CA MET A 46 6.62 5.53 -0.27
C MET A 46 5.91 6.88 -0.16
N ALA A 47 6.64 7.99 -0.01
CA ALA A 47 6.06 9.32 0.00
C ALA A 47 5.32 9.63 -1.31
N ASP A 48 5.92 9.31 -2.46
CA ASP A 48 5.32 9.53 -3.77
C ASP A 48 4.10 8.60 -4.00
N VAL A 49 4.18 7.33 -3.56
CA VAL A 49 3.04 6.40 -3.61
C VAL A 49 1.86 6.94 -2.81
N LEU A 50 2.09 7.45 -1.60
CA LEU A 50 1.03 8.06 -0.79
C LEU A 50 0.48 9.33 -1.43
N HIS A 51 1.35 10.18 -1.98
CA HIS A 51 0.93 11.40 -2.65
C HIS A 51 0.02 11.11 -3.86
N HIS A 52 0.33 10.07 -4.63
CA HIS A 52 -0.42 9.68 -5.82
C HIS A 52 -1.52 8.65 -5.58
N LEU A 53 -1.70 8.18 -4.34
CA LEU A 53 -2.66 7.11 -4.03
C LEU A 53 -4.09 7.40 -4.54
N PRO A 54 -4.64 8.62 -4.43
CA PRO A 54 -5.97 8.91 -4.99
C PRO A 54 -6.08 8.64 -6.50
N SER A 55 -5.05 8.97 -7.26
CA SER A 55 -5.00 8.68 -8.71
C SER A 55 -4.81 7.18 -8.97
N VAL A 56 -3.99 6.50 -8.18
CA VAL A 56 -3.76 5.05 -8.29
C VAL A 56 -5.03 4.24 -8.00
N LEU A 57 -5.91 4.71 -7.10
CA LEU A 57 -7.20 4.08 -6.81
C LEU A 57 -8.11 3.98 -8.04
N SER A 58 -8.02 4.92 -8.99
CA SER A 58 -8.82 4.87 -10.22
C SER A 58 -8.55 3.61 -11.05
N PHE A 59 -7.32 3.08 -10.99
CA PHE A 59 -6.89 1.89 -11.70
C PHE A 59 -7.00 0.62 -10.86
N THR A 60 -6.73 0.72 -9.55
CA THR A 60 -6.67 -0.43 -8.64
C THR A 60 -8.02 -0.78 -8.00
N THR A 61 -8.95 0.19 -7.96
CA THR A 61 -10.31 0.04 -7.41
C THR A 61 -11.38 0.54 -8.39
N PRO A 62 -11.47 -0.08 -9.59
CA PRO A 62 -12.19 0.53 -10.72
C PRO A 62 -13.72 0.40 -10.65
N ILE A 63 -14.26 -0.41 -9.72
CA ILE A 63 -15.71 -0.67 -9.63
C ILE A 63 -16.30 -0.12 -8.32
N PRO A 64 -17.55 0.38 -8.31
CA PRO A 64 -18.21 0.91 -7.11
C PRO A 64 -18.16 -0.03 -5.90
N ASN A 65 -18.33 -1.34 -6.14
CA ASN A 65 -18.25 -2.39 -5.13
C ASN A 65 -16.90 -2.46 -4.38
N SER A 66 -15.83 -1.85 -4.93
CA SER A 66 -14.53 -1.72 -4.25
C SER A 66 -14.61 -0.70 -3.12
N TYR A 67 -15.38 0.37 -3.28
CA TYR A 67 -15.55 1.42 -2.28
C TYR A 67 -16.48 0.99 -1.14
N ASP A 68 -17.44 0.09 -1.41
CA ASP A 68 -18.20 -0.60 -0.35
C ASP A 68 -17.30 -1.46 0.55
N ARG A 69 -16.13 -1.87 0.03
CA ARG A 69 -15.11 -2.57 0.82
C ARG A 69 -14.22 -1.60 1.60
N ILE A 70 -13.80 -0.49 0.99
CA ILE A 70 -12.89 0.51 1.60
C ILE A 70 -13.67 1.35 2.60
N GLN A 71 -13.87 0.79 3.79
CA GLN A 71 -14.59 1.41 4.89
C GLN A 71 -13.87 1.11 6.22
N PRO A 72 -13.99 2.00 7.22
CA PRO A 72 -13.50 1.70 8.56
C PRO A 72 -14.07 0.37 9.08
N ASN A 73 -13.30 -0.33 9.93
CA ASN A 73 -13.70 -1.58 10.59
C ASN A 73 -13.88 -2.81 9.68
N THR A 74 -13.42 -2.79 8.42
CA THR A 74 -13.45 -3.96 7.51
C THR A 74 -12.09 -4.61 7.25
N TRP A 75 -11.09 -4.30 8.10
CA TRP A 75 -9.67 -4.70 7.95
C TRP A 75 -9.08 -4.28 6.59
N THR A 76 -9.53 -3.12 6.11
CA THR A 76 -9.05 -2.48 4.88
C THR A 76 -8.24 -1.25 5.19
N TRP A 77 -7.50 -0.80 4.16
CA TRP A 77 -6.79 0.46 4.21
C TRP A 77 -7.76 1.61 3.87
N ALA A 78 -8.59 1.98 4.85
CA ALA A 78 -9.62 3.02 4.69
C ALA A 78 -9.07 4.46 4.80
N TYR A 79 -7.80 4.60 5.17
CA TYR A 79 -7.16 5.89 5.44
C TYR A 79 -5.90 6.04 4.60
N LEU A 80 -5.51 7.28 4.30
CA LEU A 80 -4.21 7.55 3.67
C LEU A 80 -3.13 7.60 4.75
N SER A 81 -2.42 6.50 4.95
CA SER A 81 -1.28 6.42 5.85
C SER A 81 -0.24 5.44 5.30
N TRP A 82 0.88 5.28 6.00
CA TRP A 82 1.73 4.09 5.96
C TRP A 82 2.17 3.76 7.40
N ASP A 83 2.49 2.50 7.68
CA ASP A 83 2.96 2.06 9.00
C ASP A 83 3.87 0.84 8.89
N VAL A 84 4.59 0.54 9.97
CA VAL A 84 5.42 -0.66 10.15
C VAL A 84 4.92 -1.39 11.40
N PHE A 85 4.55 -2.67 11.24
CA PHE A 85 4.14 -3.54 12.34
C PHE A 85 5.33 -4.27 12.98
#